data_AF-A0A4Q5NJ39-F1
#
_entry.id   AF-A0A4Q5NJ39-F1
#
_cell.length_a   1.000
_cell.length_b   1.000
_cell.length_c   1.000
_cell.angle_alpha   90.00
_cell.angle_beta   90.00
_cell.angle_gamma   90.00
#
_symmetry.space_group_name_H-M   'P 1'
#
loop_
_entity.id
_entity.type
_entity.pdbx_description
1 polymer ?
#
loop_
_entity_poly.entity_id
_entity_poly.type
_entity_poly.pdbx_seq_one_letter_code
_entity_poly.pdbx_strand_id
1 'polypeptide(L)'
;MNNAVTELRSLAAMADDAEDTAAAVDLWRKIVSMFLHEPGVEQEPGIAYLLGYAYYQLVDVDSGAAASSKRLLLLALEQDLNDGYARLYLGHLAFDTHQYSAALEWFGSIPESHFSEHGQAWRDLKVQELKICCLAQLGKTGSLIQEFETYLLIATKCDETDIITAFELPNMLAALVQRGGGIA
;
A
#
# COMPACT_ATOMS: atom_id res chain seq x y z
N MET A 1 0.50 10.54 -26.66
CA MET A 1 0.36 9.40 -25.74
C MET A 1 1.50 9.31 -24.73
N ASN A 2 2.80 9.22 -25.09
CA ASN A 2 3.91 9.31 -24.10
C ASN A 2 3.85 10.52 -23.14
N ASN A 3 3.16 11.59 -23.54
CA ASN A 3 2.95 12.78 -22.71
C ASN A 3 2.00 12.54 -21.53
N ALA A 4 0.95 11.71 -21.69
CA ALA A 4 -0.09 11.53 -20.67
C ALA A 4 0.42 10.71 -19.47
N VAL A 5 1.12 9.59 -19.74
CA VAL A 5 1.78 8.79 -18.68
C VAL A 5 2.84 9.61 -17.93
N THR A 6 3.61 10.43 -18.66
CA THR A 6 4.65 11.28 -18.06
C THR A 6 4.04 12.38 -17.19
N GLU A 7 2.98 13.03 -17.67
CA GLU A 7 2.23 14.04 -16.92
C GLU A 7 1.59 13.42 -15.67
N LEU A 8 1.02 12.22 -15.78
CA LEU A 8 0.48 11.48 -14.64
C LEU A 8 1.51 11.19 -13.56
N ARG A 9 2.68 10.68 -13.95
CA ARG A 9 3.77 10.42 -13.01
C ARG A 9 4.25 11.70 -12.34
N SER A 10 4.31 12.80 -13.09
CA SER A 10 4.67 14.11 -12.54
C SER A 10 3.63 14.60 -11.53
N LEU A 11 2.34 14.48 -11.83
CA LEU A 11 1.27 14.89 -10.92
C LEU A 11 1.23 14.00 -9.67
N ALA A 12 1.44 12.70 -9.82
CA ALA A 12 1.51 11.76 -8.71
C ALA A 12 2.68 12.11 -7.77
N ALA A 13 3.87 12.39 -8.31
CA ALA A 13 5.00 12.83 -7.51
C ALA A 13 4.71 14.14 -6.77
N MET A 14 4.10 15.12 -7.44
CA MET A 14 3.69 16.38 -6.79
C MET A 14 2.66 16.17 -5.68
N ALA A 15 1.78 15.17 -5.82
CA ALA A 15 0.78 14.85 -4.81
C ALA A 15 1.39 14.11 -3.61
N ASP A 16 2.35 13.21 -3.84
CA ASP A 16 3.10 12.53 -2.78
C ASP A 16 4.00 13.52 -2.01
N ASP A 17 4.56 14.54 -2.68
CA ASP A 17 5.43 15.57 -2.07
C ASP A 17 4.66 16.73 -1.42
N ALA A 18 3.33 16.75 -1.51
CA ALA A 18 2.53 17.84 -0.97
C ALA A 18 2.49 17.80 0.58
N GLU A 19 3.06 18.81 1.22
CA GLU A 19 3.03 18.94 2.70
C GLU A 19 1.62 19.13 3.27
N ASP A 20 0.71 19.70 2.48
CA ASP A 20 -0.69 19.91 2.86
C ASP A 20 -1.59 18.78 2.32
N THR A 21 -2.25 18.07 3.23
CA THR A 21 -3.19 16.99 2.91
C THR A 21 -4.32 17.45 1.98
N ALA A 22 -4.82 18.69 2.12
CA ALA A 22 -5.88 19.18 1.25
C ALA A 22 -5.37 19.38 -0.19
N ALA A 23 -4.18 19.95 -0.35
CA ALA A 23 -3.52 20.10 -1.64
C ALA A 23 -3.22 18.75 -2.31
N ALA A 24 -2.78 17.76 -1.53
CA ALA A 24 -2.56 16.39 -2.02
C ALA A 24 -3.87 15.78 -2.56
N VAL A 25 -4.97 15.87 -1.80
CA VAL A 25 -6.29 15.36 -2.20
C VAL A 25 -6.78 16.02 -3.48
N ASP A 26 -6.60 17.34 -3.63
CA ASP A 26 -7.01 18.05 -4.84
C ASP A 26 -6.19 17.63 -6.07
N LEU A 27 -4.90 17.35 -5.90
CA LEU A 27 -4.06 16.78 -6.97
C LEU A 27 -4.52 15.37 -7.36
N TRP A 28 -4.83 14.50 -6.40
CA TRP A 28 -5.35 13.16 -6.68
C TRP A 28 -6.71 13.20 -7.40
N ARG A 29 -7.62 14.10 -6.98
CA ARG A 29 -8.88 14.34 -7.69
C ARG A 29 -8.66 14.82 -9.12
N LYS A 30 -7.69 15.73 -9.32
CA LYS A 30 -7.33 16.20 -10.65
C LYS A 30 -6.86 15.05 -11.54
N ILE A 31 -5.95 14.21 -11.04
CA ILE A 31 -5.47 13.00 -11.72
C ILE A 31 -6.65 12.12 -12.15
N VAL A 32 -7.54 11.76 -11.22
CA VAL A 32 -8.71 10.92 -11.54
C VAL A 32 -9.62 11.59 -12.59
N SER A 33 -9.87 12.89 -12.45
CA SER A 33 -10.78 13.62 -13.35
C SER A 33 -10.26 13.72 -14.78
N MET A 34 -8.94 13.77 -14.98
CA MET A 34 -8.32 13.85 -16.31
C MET A 34 -8.62 12.61 -17.15
N PHE A 35 -8.80 11.45 -16.52
CA PHE A 35 -8.93 10.16 -17.20
C PHE A 35 -10.33 9.56 -17.11
N LEU A 36 -11.25 10.20 -16.39
CA LEU A 36 -12.65 9.74 -16.24
C LEU A 36 -13.43 9.69 -17.57
N HIS A 37 -12.93 10.37 -18.60
CA HIS A 37 -13.59 10.55 -19.89
C HIS A 37 -12.81 9.99 -21.09
N GLU A 38 -11.73 9.25 -20.86
CA GLU A 38 -10.94 8.63 -21.93
C GLU A 38 -11.14 7.10 -21.92
N PRO A 39 -12.09 6.55 -22.70
CA PRO A 39 -12.38 5.13 -22.69
C PRO A 39 -11.17 4.29 -23.08
N GLY A 40 -10.81 3.31 -22.23
CA GLY A 40 -9.74 2.36 -22.50
C GLY A 40 -8.34 2.86 -22.16
N VAL A 41 -8.19 4.07 -21.61
CA VAL A 41 -6.89 4.58 -21.17
C VAL A 41 -6.27 3.73 -20.06
N GLU A 42 -7.11 3.09 -19.25
CA GLU A 42 -6.69 2.12 -18.23
C GLU A 42 -6.03 0.86 -18.82
N GLN A 43 -6.21 0.59 -20.11
CA GLN A 43 -5.56 -0.52 -20.80
C GLN A 43 -4.11 -0.22 -21.18
N GLU A 44 -3.67 1.04 -21.06
CA GLU A 44 -2.27 1.38 -21.28
C GLU A 44 -1.39 0.88 -20.11
N PRO A 45 -0.24 0.22 -20.40
CA PRO A 45 0.63 -0.33 -19.37
C PRO A 45 1.03 0.71 -18.31
N GLY A 46 0.79 0.38 -17.05
CA GLY A 46 1.11 1.21 -15.89
C GLY A 46 0.08 2.31 -15.58
N ILE A 47 -0.87 2.62 -16.49
CA ILE A 47 -1.96 3.56 -16.20
C ILE A 47 -2.95 2.97 -15.21
N ALA A 48 -3.32 1.69 -15.38
CA ALA A 48 -4.21 0.99 -14.45
C ALA A 48 -3.71 1.09 -13.00
N TYR A 49 -2.41 0.84 -12.78
CA TYR A 49 -1.78 0.97 -11.47
C TYR A 49 -1.89 2.41 -10.95
N LEU A 50 -1.46 3.40 -11.73
CA LEU A 50 -1.44 4.81 -11.30
C LEU A 50 -2.83 5.33 -10.94
N LEU A 51 -3.85 5.00 -11.75
CA LEU A 51 -5.23 5.36 -11.45
C LEU A 51 -5.75 4.60 -10.23
N GLY A 52 -5.41 3.31 -10.09
CA GLY A 52 -5.74 2.52 -8.92
C GLY A 52 -5.17 3.11 -7.63
N TYR A 53 -3.91 3.55 -7.67
CA TYR A 53 -3.25 4.25 -6.58
C TYR A 53 -3.88 5.62 -6.29
N ALA A 54 -4.18 6.42 -7.33
CA ALA A 54 -4.86 7.70 -7.15
C ALA A 54 -6.22 7.55 -6.47
N TYR A 55 -7.00 6.52 -6.82
CA TYR A 55 -8.24 6.21 -6.11
C TYR A 55 -8.00 5.69 -4.69
N TYR A 56 -6.91 4.95 -4.44
CA TYR A 56 -6.55 4.54 -3.07
C TYR A 56 -6.35 5.76 -2.17
N GLN A 57 -5.68 6.81 -2.67
CA GLN A 57 -5.47 8.06 -1.94
C GLN A 57 -6.76 8.86 -1.64
N LEU A 58 -7.90 8.45 -2.21
CA LEU A 58 -9.18 9.13 -2.06
C LEU A 58 -10.20 8.31 -1.25
N VAL A 59 -9.84 7.14 -0.70
CA VAL A 59 -10.80 6.23 -0.02
C VAL A 59 -11.52 6.86 1.16
N ASP A 60 -10.85 7.74 1.91
CA ASP A 60 -11.44 8.40 3.09
C ASP A 60 -12.38 9.56 2.72
N VAL A 61 -12.28 10.08 1.50
CA VAL A 61 -13.01 11.27 1.05
C VAL A 61 -14.04 10.99 -0.04
N ASP A 62 -13.98 9.82 -0.69
CA ASP A 62 -14.89 9.39 -1.74
C ASP A 62 -15.31 7.92 -1.55
N SER A 63 -16.60 7.73 -1.25
CA SER A 63 -17.22 6.41 -1.05
C SER A 63 -17.11 5.45 -2.24
N GLY A 64 -16.89 5.94 -3.46
CA GLY A 64 -16.69 5.12 -4.66
C GLY A 64 -15.23 4.77 -4.94
N ALA A 65 -14.29 5.39 -4.23
CA ALA A 65 -12.87 5.31 -4.53
C ALA A 65 -12.28 3.92 -4.20
N ALA A 66 -12.69 3.30 -3.10
CA ALA A 66 -12.19 1.96 -2.75
C ALA A 66 -12.55 0.90 -3.81
N ALA A 67 -13.77 0.93 -4.33
CA ALA A 67 -14.21 0.02 -5.39
C ALA A 67 -13.47 0.27 -6.71
N SER A 68 -13.26 1.55 -7.06
CA SER A 68 -12.54 1.94 -8.27
C SER A 68 -11.05 1.57 -8.18
N SER A 69 -10.43 1.86 -7.04
CA SER A 69 -9.05 1.48 -6.73
C SER A 69 -8.85 -0.02 -6.88
N LYS A 70 -9.68 -0.83 -6.20
CA LYS A 70 -9.61 -2.29 -6.29
C LYS A 70 -9.71 -2.79 -7.74
N ARG A 71 -10.70 -2.29 -8.51
CA ARG A 71 -10.88 -2.71 -9.92
C ARG A 71 -9.64 -2.42 -10.76
N LEU A 72 -9.08 -1.22 -10.63
CA LEU A 72 -7.94 -0.77 -11.43
C LEU A 72 -6.64 -1.45 -11.03
N LEU A 73 -6.42 -1.72 -9.74
CA LEU A 73 -5.26 -2.48 -9.29
C LEU A 73 -5.34 -3.94 -9.73
N LEU A 74 -6.54 -4.54 -9.77
CA LEU A 74 -6.71 -5.88 -10.36
C LEU A 74 -6.42 -5.87 -11.86
N LEU A 75 -6.88 -4.86 -12.60
CA LEU A 75 -6.53 -4.70 -14.01
C LEU A 75 -5.02 -4.54 -14.22
N ALA A 76 -4.32 -3.82 -13.34
CA ALA A 76 -2.85 -3.72 -13.40
C ALA A 76 -2.19 -5.10 -13.26
N LEU A 77 -2.69 -5.96 -12.37
CA LEU A 77 -2.21 -7.33 -12.24
C LEU A 77 -2.55 -8.22 -13.44
N GLU A 78 -3.68 -7.98 -14.12
CA GLU A 78 -3.99 -8.67 -15.37
C GLU A 78 -3.00 -8.31 -16.49
N GLN A 79 -2.48 -7.08 -16.49
CA GLN A 79 -1.48 -6.59 -17.44
C GLN A 79 -0.06 -7.06 -17.08
N ASP A 80 0.28 -7.05 -15.79
CA ASP A 80 1.55 -7.56 -15.26
C ASP A 80 1.32 -8.33 -13.95
N LEU A 81 1.37 -9.65 -14.04
CA LEU A 81 1.24 -10.54 -12.88
C LEU A 81 2.35 -10.35 -11.85
N ASN A 82 3.43 -9.62 -12.12
CA ASN A 82 4.51 -9.34 -11.18
C ASN A 82 4.48 -7.92 -10.61
N ASP A 83 3.41 -7.15 -10.84
CA ASP A 83 3.28 -5.80 -10.29
C ASP A 83 3.13 -5.83 -8.76
N GLY A 84 4.27 -5.68 -8.05
CA GLY A 84 4.31 -5.67 -6.60
C GLY A 84 3.66 -4.43 -5.99
N TYR A 85 3.63 -3.30 -6.71
CA TYR A 85 2.94 -2.09 -6.25
C TYR A 85 1.43 -2.29 -6.26
N ALA A 86 0.87 -2.89 -7.32
CA ALA A 86 -0.55 -3.21 -7.38
C ALA A 86 -0.96 -4.17 -6.24
N ARG A 87 -0.14 -5.20 -5.96
CA ARG A 87 -0.35 -6.09 -4.80
C ARG A 87 -0.29 -5.36 -3.47
N LEU A 88 0.68 -4.47 -3.28
CA LEU A 88 0.84 -3.69 -2.06
C LEU A 88 -0.45 -2.93 -1.73
N TYR A 89 -1.00 -2.18 -2.70
CA TYR A 89 -2.22 -1.39 -2.46
C TYR A 89 -3.50 -2.22 -2.39
N LEU A 90 -3.58 -3.38 -3.05
CA LEU A 90 -4.66 -4.35 -2.80
C LEU A 90 -4.60 -4.93 -1.38
N GLY A 91 -3.39 -5.18 -0.88
CA GLY A 91 -3.14 -5.57 0.50
C GLY A 91 -3.58 -4.49 1.49
N HIS A 92 -3.23 -3.23 1.25
CA HIS A 92 -3.70 -2.10 2.04
C HIS A 92 -5.23 -1.99 2.06
N LEU A 93 -5.90 -1.98 0.90
CA LEU A 93 -7.37 -1.95 0.86
C LEU A 93 -8.02 -3.09 1.67
N ALA A 94 -7.46 -4.29 1.61
CA ALA A 94 -7.93 -5.42 2.41
C ALA A 94 -7.64 -5.22 3.90
N PHE A 95 -6.47 -4.69 4.26
CA PHE A 95 -6.09 -4.39 5.64
C PHE A 95 -7.01 -3.33 6.26
N ASP A 96 -7.20 -2.22 5.56
CA ASP A 96 -8.01 -1.06 5.98
C ASP A 96 -9.49 -1.44 6.17
N THR A 97 -9.96 -2.45 5.44
CA THR A 97 -11.32 -3.01 5.58
C THR A 97 -11.39 -4.25 6.48
N HIS A 98 -10.36 -4.50 7.29
CA HIS A 98 -10.26 -5.61 8.25
C HIS A 98 -10.34 -7.02 7.63
N GLN A 99 -10.10 -7.16 6.33
CA GLN A 99 -10.03 -8.43 5.62
C GLN A 99 -8.62 -9.02 5.74
N TYR A 100 -8.16 -9.25 6.97
CA TYR A 100 -6.75 -9.58 7.26
C TYR A 100 -6.22 -10.84 6.57
N SER A 101 -7.08 -11.84 6.32
CA SER A 101 -6.66 -13.03 5.56
C SER A 101 -6.35 -12.69 4.10
N ALA A 102 -7.19 -11.88 3.46
CA ALA A 102 -6.97 -11.44 2.08
C ALA A 102 -5.77 -10.48 1.98
N ALA A 103 -5.61 -9.59 2.96
CA ALA A 103 -4.44 -8.72 3.05
C ALA A 103 -3.14 -9.53 3.12
N LEU A 104 -3.10 -10.57 3.96
CA LEU A 104 -1.95 -11.46 4.09
C LEU A 104 -1.63 -12.22 2.78
N GLU A 105 -2.65 -12.64 2.02
CA GLU A 105 -2.47 -13.26 0.70
C GLU A 105 -1.83 -12.28 -0.31
N TRP A 106 -2.28 -11.02 -0.34
CA TRP A 106 -1.71 -10.00 -1.20
C TRP A 106 -0.25 -9.69 -0.84
N PHE A 107 0.01 -9.42 0.44
CA PHE A 107 1.36 -9.12 0.93
C PHE A 107 2.31 -10.32 0.76
N GLY A 108 1.85 -11.53 1.02
CA GLY A 108 2.65 -12.75 0.85
C GLY A 108 2.94 -13.11 -0.61
N SER A 109 2.22 -12.52 -1.56
CA SER A 109 2.44 -12.70 -2.99
C SER A 109 3.48 -11.72 -3.58
N ILE A 110 3.97 -10.77 -2.78
CA ILE A 110 5.04 -9.85 -3.19
C ILE A 110 6.38 -10.59 -3.02
N PRO A 111 7.23 -10.66 -4.06
CA PRO A 111 8.53 -11.30 -3.94
C PRO A 111 9.39 -10.66 -2.84
N GLU A 112 10.24 -11.47 -2.19
CA GLU A 112 11.19 -10.96 -1.22
C GLU A 112 12.12 -9.93 -1.86
N SER A 113 12.42 -8.84 -1.13
CA SER A 113 13.29 -7.75 -1.60
C SER A 113 12.82 -7.02 -2.87
N HIS A 114 11.54 -7.19 -3.27
CA HIS A 114 11.00 -6.61 -4.50
C HIS A 114 11.22 -5.09 -4.57
N PHE A 115 11.02 -4.37 -3.46
CA PHE A 115 11.15 -2.91 -3.47
C PHE A 115 12.56 -2.43 -3.16
N SER A 116 13.32 -3.14 -2.33
CA SER A 116 14.72 -2.81 -2.03
C SER A 116 15.63 -2.93 -3.25
N GLU A 117 15.37 -3.86 -4.18
CA GLU A 117 16.05 -3.91 -5.49
C GLU A 117 15.89 -2.60 -6.30
N HIS A 118 14.84 -1.82 -6.00
CA HIS A 118 14.54 -0.54 -6.62
C HIS A 118 14.87 0.67 -5.71
N GLY A 119 15.61 0.46 -4.62
CA GLY A 119 15.97 1.51 -3.66
C GLY A 119 14.81 1.97 -2.78
N GLN A 120 13.78 1.14 -2.61
CA GLN A 120 12.59 1.43 -1.80
C GLN A 120 12.42 0.41 -0.67
N ALA A 121 13.49 0.12 0.06
CA ALA A 121 13.51 -0.91 1.12
C ALA A 121 12.44 -0.69 2.20
N TRP A 122 12.03 0.55 2.47
CA TRP A 122 10.94 0.89 3.36
C TRP A 122 9.61 0.21 3.00
N ARG A 123 9.33 -0.04 1.71
CA ARG A 123 8.12 -0.76 1.30
C ARG A 123 8.18 -2.23 1.65
N ASP A 124 9.35 -2.87 1.53
CA ASP A 124 9.54 -4.25 2.00
C ASP A 124 9.33 -4.32 3.51
N LEU A 125 9.85 -3.33 4.26
CA LEU A 125 9.63 -3.21 5.70
C LEU A 125 8.14 -3.04 6.02
N LYS A 126 7.43 -2.19 5.27
CA LYS A 126 5.99 -1.94 5.43
C LYS A 126 5.14 -3.17 5.14
N VAL A 127 5.45 -3.91 4.08
CA VAL A 127 4.80 -5.19 3.78
C VAL A 127 4.97 -6.14 4.95
N GLN A 128 6.19 -6.27 5.46
CA GLN A 128 6.50 -7.18 6.55
C GLN A 128 5.81 -6.78 7.86
N GLU A 129 5.74 -5.49 8.15
CA GLU A 129 4.97 -4.91 9.25
C GLU A 129 3.49 -5.33 9.18
N LEU A 130 2.86 -5.12 8.02
CA LEU A 130 1.44 -5.39 7.84
C LEU A 130 1.13 -6.89 7.89
N LYS A 131 2.04 -7.76 7.42
CA LYS A 131 1.92 -9.21 7.60
C LYS A 131 1.85 -9.60 9.08
N ILE A 132 2.72 -9.02 9.92
CA ILE A 132 2.72 -9.25 11.38
C ILE A 132 1.39 -8.80 11.98
N CYS A 133 0.92 -7.60 11.62
CA CYS A 133 -0.36 -7.09 12.08
C CYS A 133 -1.52 -8.01 11.67
N CYS A 134 -1.58 -8.47 10.41
CA CYS A 134 -2.57 -9.43 9.94
C CYS A 134 -2.55 -10.73 10.76
N LEU A 135 -1.37 -11.31 10.97
CA LEU A 135 -1.23 -12.56 11.72
C LEU A 135 -1.68 -12.42 13.18
N ALA A 136 -1.34 -11.30 13.82
CA ALA A 136 -1.76 -11.01 15.18
C ALA A 136 -3.29 -10.86 15.29
N GLN A 137 -3.90 -10.12 14.37
CA GLN A 137 -5.37 -9.96 14.33
C GLN A 137 -6.10 -11.28 14.05
N LEU A 138 -5.48 -12.19 13.30
CA LEU A 138 -6.01 -13.54 13.04
C LEU A 138 -5.71 -14.54 14.18
N GLY A 139 -5.00 -14.14 15.23
CA GLY A 139 -4.58 -15.03 16.32
C GLY A 139 -3.57 -16.11 15.91
N LYS A 140 -2.89 -15.95 14.76
CA LYS A 140 -1.91 -16.90 14.21
C LYS A 140 -0.52 -16.66 14.79
N THR A 141 -0.40 -16.85 16.11
CA THR A 141 0.82 -16.49 16.86
C THR A 141 2.03 -17.37 16.57
N GLY A 142 1.82 -18.61 16.12
CA GLY A 142 2.91 -19.57 15.84
C GLY A 142 3.89 -19.10 14.75
N SER A 143 3.44 -18.23 13.84
CA SER A 143 4.28 -17.69 12.76
C SER A 143 4.87 -16.31 13.08
N LEU A 144 4.44 -15.66 14.18
CA LEU A 144 4.83 -14.27 14.45
C LEU A 144 6.32 -14.11 14.68
N ILE A 145 6.97 -15.03 15.41
CA ILE A 145 8.41 -14.92 15.74
C ILE A 145 9.24 -14.83 14.46
N GLN A 146 9.02 -15.74 13.51
CA GLN A 146 9.73 -15.74 12.24
C GLN A 146 9.49 -14.44 11.46
N GLU A 147 8.26 -13.93 11.45
CA GLU A 147 7.92 -12.70 10.75
C GLU A 147 8.54 -11.46 11.43
N PHE A 148 8.67 -11.46 12.77
CA PHE A 148 9.43 -10.45 13.49
C PHE A 148 10.93 -10.50 13.20
N GLU A 149 11.52 -11.69 13.11
CA GLU A 149 12.93 -11.85 12.73
C GLU A 149 13.19 -11.29 11.33
N THR A 150 12.31 -11.61 10.36
CA THR A 150 12.35 -11.04 9.01
C THR A 150 12.22 -9.51 9.04
N TYR A 151 11.29 -8.98 9.83
CA TYR A 151 11.12 -7.52 9.99
C TYR A 151 12.40 -6.84 10.46
N LEU A 152 13.03 -7.37 11.52
CA LEU A 152 14.27 -6.81 12.07
C LEU A 152 15.41 -6.90 11.06
N LEU A 153 15.50 -7.99 10.29
CA LEU A 153 16.49 -8.14 9.23
C LEU A 153 16.31 -7.08 8.13
N ILE A 154 15.07 -6.82 7.69
CA ILE A 154 14.80 -5.77 6.70
C ILE A 154 15.11 -4.39 7.29
N ALA A 155 14.74 -4.15 8.55
CA ALA A 155 14.97 -2.86 9.22
C ALA A 155 16.47 -2.49 9.28
N THR A 156 17.37 -3.47 9.42
CA THR A 156 18.83 -3.20 9.41
C THR A 156 19.37 -2.72 8.06
N LYS A 157 18.57 -2.83 6.98
CA LYS A 157 18.91 -2.40 5.63
C LYS A 157 18.20 -1.10 5.22
N CYS A 158 17.33 -0.57 6.07
CA CYS A 158 16.57 0.64 5.82
C CYS A 158 17.28 1.84 6.46
N ASP A 159 17.17 3.02 5.85
CA ASP A 159 17.69 4.26 6.43
C ASP A 159 16.75 4.75 7.56
N GLU A 160 17.22 5.64 8.44
CA GLU A 160 16.41 6.10 9.59
C GLU A 160 15.07 6.74 9.17
N THR A 161 15.04 7.41 8.01
CA THR A 161 13.82 8.01 7.45
C THR A 161 12.78 6.96 7.05
N ASP A 162 13.23 5.79 6.63
CA ASP A 162 12.38 4.69 6.18
C ASP A 162 11.66 4.03 7.36
N ILE A 163 12.36 3.87 8.48
CA ILE A 163 11.83 3.25 9.72
C ILE A 163 10.63 4.04 10.26
N ILE A 164 10.62 5.36 10.06
CA ILE A 164 9.52 6.23 10.51
C ILE A 164 8.20 5.83 9.83
N THR A 165 8.21 5.29 8.60
CA THR A 165 6.96 4.95 7.89
C THR A 165 6.25 3.67 8.40
N ALA A 166 6.87 2.92 9.32
CA ALA A 166 6.35 1.68 9.89
C ALA A 166 5.68 1.89 11.28
N PHE A 167 4.49 2.51 11.29
CA PHE A 167 3.76 2.86 12.52
C PHE A 167 2.71 1.85 13.02
N GLU A 168 2.25 0.92 12.18
CA GLU A 168 1.18 -0.02 12.51
C GLU A 168 1.59 -1.04 13.58
N LEU A 169 2.82 -1.56 13.51
CA LEU A 169 3.34 -2.53 14.44
C LEU A 169 3.55 -1.92 15.85
N PRO A 170 4.20 -0.75 16.01
CA PRO A 170 4.21 -0.04 17.28
C PRO A 170 2.80 0.20 17.85
N ASN A 171 1.84 0.65 17.03
CA ASN A 171 0.47 0.91 17.46
C ASN A 171 -0.25 -0.37 17.93
N MET A 172 -0.10 -1.46 17.17
CA MET A 172 -0.67 -2.76 17.52
C MET A 172 -0.06 -3.28 18.83
N LEU A 173 1.27 -3.22 19.00
CA LEU A 173 1.94 -3.64 20.23
C LEU A 173 1.47 -2.81 21.44
N ALA A 174 1.35 -1.49 21.29
CA ALA A 174 0.81 -0.63 22.34
C ALA A 174 -0.63 -1.02 22.72
N ALA A 175 -1.49 -1.30 21.74
CA ALA A 175 -2.86 -1.75 21.98
C ALA A 175 -2.92 -3.11 22.70
N LEU A 176 -2.04 -4.04 22.37
CA LEU A 176 -1.94 -5.34 23.04
C LEU A 176 -1.49 -5.21 24.50
N VAL A 177 -0.50 -4.34 24.78
CA VAL A 177 -0.02 -4.07 26.15
C VAL A 177 -1.14 -3.46 27.01
N GLN A 178 -1.90 -2.51 26.46
CA GLN A 178 -3.03 -1.89 27.16
C GLN A 178 -4.15 -2.90 27.50
N ARG A 179 -4.37 -3.90 26.64
CA ARG A 179 -5.35 -4.98 26.87
C ARG A 179 -4.82 -6.07 27.81
N GLY A 180 -3.52 -6.32 27.83
CA GLY A 180 -2.85 -7.29 28.70
C GLY A 180 -2.61 -6.80 30.14
N GLY A 181 -2.71 -5.50 30.40
CA GLY A 181 -2.57 -4.90 31.74
C GLY A 181 -3.74 -5.15 32.71
N GLY A 182 -4.71 -5.99 32.34
CA GLY A 182 -5.87 -6.37 33.13
C GLY A 182 -5.77 -7.76 33.78
N ILE A 183 -4.57 -8.24 34.10
CA ILE A 183 -4.40 -9.45 34.91
C ILE A 183 -3.80 -9.01 36.25
N ALA A 184 -4.70 -8.78 37.22
CA ALA A 184 -4.39 -8.80 38.65
C ALA A 184 -4.59 -10.23 39.19
#